data_AF-A0A511SY37-F1
#
_entry.id   AF-A0A511SY37-F1
#
_cell.length_a   1.000
_cell.length_b   1.000
_cell.length_c   1.000
_cell.angle_alpha   90.00
_cell.angle_beta   90.00
_cell.angle_gamma   90.00
#
_symmetry.space_group_name_H-M   'P 1'
#
loop_
_entity.id
_entity.type
_entity.pdbx_description
1 polymer ?
#
loop_
_entity_poly.entity_id
_entity_poly.type
_entity_poly.pdbx_seq_one_letter_code
_entity_poly.pdbx_strand_id
1 'polypeptide(L)'
;MTAEERQKLVERARALLLEQVVHWESPMRRDEDDRMGYGKLAVAVRQALAGDTGGIPTLRRVFDEAFFARTNSHNEYGLASLGLALLGDRESLERIRAVSPINLNRTAKPLALALLEED
;
A
#
# COMPACT_ATOMS: atom_id res chain seq x y z
N MET A 1 -3.81 5.33 21.39
CA MET A 1 -3.31 3.93 21.32
C MET A 1 -2.05 3.72 22.16
N THR A 2 -1.82 2.54 22.75
CA THR A 2 -0.54 2.21 23.44
C THR A 2 0.57 1.87 22.45
N ALA A 3 1.85 1.96 22.87
CA ALA A 3 2.98 1.57 22.03
C ALA A 3 2.91 0.10 21.57
N GLU A 4 2.42 -0.80 22.42
CA GLU A 4 2.26 -2.21 22.11
C GLU A 4 1.17 -2.46 21.06
N GLU A 5 0.02 -1.80 21.19
CA GLU A 5 -1.06 -1.87 20.20
C GLU A 5 -0.59 -1.32 18.85
N ARG A 6 0.13 -0.20 18.86
CA ARG A 6 0.70 0.38 17.64
C ARG A 6 1.67 -0.59 16.98
N GLN A 7 2.55 -1.22 17.76
CA GLN A 7 3.50 -2.20 17.23
C GLN A 7 2.78 -3.39 16.59
N LYS A 8 1.70 -3.89 17.21
CA LYS A 8 0.86 -4.97 16.63
C LYS A 8 0.22 -4.55 15.31
N LEU A 9 -0.24 -3.31 15.19
CA LEU A 9 -0.78 -2.80 13.91
C LEU A 9 0.31 -2.72 12.83
N VAL A 10 1.50 -2.23 13.19
CA VAL A 10 2.66 -2.16 12.27
C VAL A 10 3.04 -3.56 11.80
N GLU A 11 3.14 -4.53 12.70
CA GLU A 11 3.46 -5.93 12.36
C GLU A 11 2.41 -6.54 11.43
N ARG A 12 1.13 -6.31 11.72
CA ARG A 12 0.03 -6.76 10.87
C ARG A 12 0.08 -6.15 9.47
N ALA A 13 0.38 -4.85 9.37
CA ALA A 13 0.51 -4.15 8.10
C ALA A 13 1.70 -4.69 7.28
N ARG A 14 2.85 -4.90 7.93
CA ARG A 14 4.05 -5.49 7.31
C ARG A 14 3.78 -6.91 6.82
N ALA A 15 3.13 -7.75 7.62
CA ALA A 15 2.80 -9.13 7.25
C ALA A 15 1.91 -9.17 6.01
N LEU A 16 0.86 -8.35 5.98
CA LEU A 16 -0.06 -8.27 4.85
C LEU A 16 0.64 -7.79 3.57
N LEU A 17 1.51 -6.77 3.67
CA LEU A 17 2.30 -6.30 2.52
C LEU A 17 3.28 -7.36 2.02
N LEU A 18 3.95 -8.09 2.90
CA LEU A 18 4.88 -9.15 2.54
C LEU A 18 4.18 -10.32 1.83
N GLU A 19 3.02 -10.74 2.33
CA GLU A 19 2.20 -11.77 1.68
C GLU A 19 1.79 -11.33 0.27
N GLN A 20 1.32 -10.10 0.13
CA GLN A 20 0.79 -9.61 -1.13
C GLN A 20 1.89 -9.31 -2.15
N VAL A 21 2.98 -8.61 -1.77
CA VAL A 21 4.00 -8.18 -2.73
C VAL A 21 4.64 -9.35 -3.48
N VAL A 22 4.80 -10.51 -2.83
CA VAL A 22 5.34 -11.74 -3.45
C VAL A 22 4.44 -12.24 -4.59
N HIS A 23 3.12 -12.09 -4.47
CA HIS A 23 2.19 -12.48 -5.55
C HIS A 23 2.33 -11.60 -6.80
N TRP A 24 2.78 -10.36 -6.65
CA TRP A 24 2.96 -9.40 -7.74
C TRP A 24 4.38 -9.42 -8.32
N GLU A 25 5.34 -10.01 -7.59
CA GLU A 25 6.70 -10.30 -8.08
C GLU A 25 6.76 -11.60 -8.91
N SER A 26 5.70 -12.42 -8.92
CA SER A 26 5.73 -13.73 -9.58
C SER A 26 5.84 -13.64 -11.12
N PRO A 27 6.76 -14.38 -11.76
CA PRO A 27 7.07 -14.28 -13.19
C PRO A 27 5.94 -14.74 -14.15
N MET A 28 4.79 -15.21 -13.66
CA MET A 28 3.65 -15.61 -14.50
C MET A 28 2.94 -14.42 -15.18
N ARG A 29 3.29 -13.17 -14.84
CA ARG A 29 2.76 -11.94 -15.47
C ARG A 29 3.77 -11.22 -16.37
N ARG A 30 4.75 -11.94 -16.93
CA ARG A 30 5.82 -11.34 -17.75
C ARG A 30 5.38 -10.66 -19.06
N ASP A 31 4.11 -10.77 -19.44
CA ASP A 31 3.51 -10.01 -20.54
C ASP A 31 2.77 -8.74 -20.09
N GLU A 32 2.77 -8.41 -18.78
CA GLU A 32 2.30 -7.11 -18.31
C GLU A 32 3.34 -6.05 -18.65
N ASP A 33 3.11 -5.45 -19.82
CA ASP A 33 3.64 -4.16 -20.27
C ASP A 33 4.15 -3.31 -19.10
N ASP A 34 5.45 -3.02 -19.05
CA ASP A 34 6.11 -2.15 -18.05
C ASP A 34 5.39 -0.78 -17.88
N ARG A 35 4.56 -0.43 -18.86
CA ARG A 35 3.62 0.70 -18.87
C ARG A 35 2.61 0.68 -17.73
N MET A 36 2.24 -0.48 -17.19
CA MET A 36 1.19 -0.59 -16.16
C MET A 36 1.70 -0.32 -14.74
N GLY A 37 3.01 -0.16 -14.50
CA GLY A 37 3.52 0.38 -13.23
C GLY A 37 3.58 -0.58 -12.04
N TYR A 38 3.18 -1.85 -12.18
CA TYR A 38 3.20 -2.82 -11.06
C TYR A 38 4.59 -3.10 -10.50
N GLY A 39 5.62 -3.21 -11.36
CA GLY A 39 7.00 -3.35 -10.89
C GLY A 39 7.43 -2.14 -10.03
N LYS A 40 7.02 -0.92 -10.41
CA LYS A 40 7.30 0.30 -9.63
C LYS A 40 6.54 0.29 -8.30
N LEU A 41 5.29 -0.16 -8.30
CA LEU A 41 4.51 -0.32 -7.06
C LEU A 41 5.15 -1.34 -6.12
N ALA A 42 5.58 -2.50 -6.63
CA ALA A 42 6.26 -3.53 -5.82
C ALA A 42 7.55 -2.99 -5.20
N VAL A 43 8.38 -2.29 -5.98
CA VAL A 43 9.60 -1.61 -5.48
C VAL A 43 9.25 -0.60 -4.38
N ALA A 44 8.23 0.25 -4.59
CA ALA A 44 7.83 1.24 -3.60
C ALA A 44 7.28 0.61 -2.30
N VAL A 45 6.58 -0.51 -2.40
CA VAL A 45 6.15 -1.31 -1.23
C VAL A 45 7.35 -1.88 -0.48
N ARG A 46 8.38 -2.36 -1.18
CA ARG A 46 9.63 -2.83 -0.55
C ARG A 46 10.36 -1.69 0.17
N GLN A 47 10.41 -0.50 -0.43
CA GLN A 47 10.95 0.70 0.22
C GLN A 47 10.18 1.03 1.49
N ALA A 48 8.84 1.02 1.45
CA ALA A 48 8.00 1.24 2.63
C ALA A 48 8.27 0.22 3.75
N LEU A 49 8.40 -1.07 3.41
CA LEU A 49 8.75 -2.13 4.36
C LEU A 49 10.14 -1.93 5.00
N ALA A 50 11.06 -1.29 4.28
CA ALA A 50 12.39 -0.92 4.77
C ALA A 50 12.41 0.41 5.54
N GLY A 51 11.29 1.14 5.59
CA GLY A 51 11.22 2.49 6.18
C GLY A 51 11.81 3.58 5.28
N ASP A 52 12.04 3.30 3.99
CA ASP A 52 12.54 4.27 3.02
C ASP A 52 11.40 5.12 2.46
N THR A 53 11.41 6.41 2.84
CA THR A 53 10.42 7.41 2.39
C THR A 53 10.51 7.72 0.90
N GLY A 54 11.57 7.31 0.21
CA GLY A 54 11.72 7.44 -1.24
C GLY A 54 10.62 6.74 -2.05
N GLY A 55 9.91 5.79 -1.45
CA GLY A 55 8.75 5.14 -2.08
C GLY A 55 7.47 5.98 -2.11
N ILE A 56 7.33 7.01 -1.27
CA ILE A 56 6.09 7.80 -1.10
C ILE A 56 5.55 8.34 -2.43
N PRO A 57 6.35 9.00 -3.30
CA PRO A 57 5.84 9.53 -4.56
C PRO A 57 5.20 8.44 -5.42
N THR A 58 5.82 7.27 -5.52
CA THR A 58 5.29 6.16 -6.32
C THR A 58 4.02 5.57 -5.73
N LEU A 59 3.92 5.45 -4.40
CA LEU A 59 2.70 4.96 -3.75
C LEU A 59 1.52 5.92 -3.97
N ARG A 60 1.76 7.25 -3.94
CA ARG A 60 0.72 8.25 -4.20
C ARG A 60 0.16 8.19 -5.62
N ARG A 61 0.99 7.83 -6.61
CA ARG A 61 0.56 7.69 -8.02
C ARG A 61 -0.57 6.69 -8.21
N VAL A 62 -0.68 5.67 -7.36
CA VAL A 62 -1.81 4.70 -7.38
C VAL A 62 -3.15 5.40 -7.23
N PHE A 63 -3.21 6.48 -6.46
CA PHE A 63 -4.43 7.27 -6.25
C PHE A 63 -4.64 8.32 -7.33
N ASP A 64 -3.55 8.95 -7.77
CA ASP A 64 -3.62 10.20 -8.53
C ASP A 64 -3.58 9.98 -10.05
N GLU A 65 -2.92 8.92 -10.54
CA GLU A 65 -2.73 8.68 -11.96
C GLU A 65 -3.74 7.67 -12.52
N ALA A 66 -4.44 8.07 -13.59
CA ALA A 66 -5.26 7.15 -14.36
C ALA A 66 -4.36 6.03 -14.93
N PHE A 67 -4.73 4.78 -14.64
CA PHE A 67 -4.10 3.54 -15.14
C PHE A 67 -2.76 3.12 -14.51
N PHE A 68 -2.21 3.87 -13.54
CA PHE A 68 -1.03 3.39 -12.81
C PHE A 68 -1.38 2.23 -11.89
N ALA A 69 -0.76 1.07 -12.12
CA ALA A 69 -0.93 -0.16 -11.37
C ALA A 69 -2.41 -0.55 -11.15
N ARG A 70 -3.27 -0.23 -12.14
CA ARG A 70 -4.72 -0.34 -11.96
C ARG A 70 -5.27 -1.67 -12.47
N THR A 71 -5.96 -2.39 -11.59
CA THR A 71 -6.76 -3.57 -11.95
C THR A 71 -8.23 -3.36 -11.60
N ASN A 72 -9.12 -4.22 -12.09
CA ASN A 72 -10.49 -4.29 -11.58
C ASN A 72 -10.56 -4.82 -10.12
N SER A 73 -9.46 -5.33 -9.57
CA SER A 73 -9.42 -5.84 -8.18
C SER A 73 -9.23 -4.74 -7.14
N HIS A 74 -8.68 -3.58 -7.54
CA HIS A 74 -8.38 -2.46 -6.64
C HIS A 74 -7.41 -2.80 -5.49
N ASN A 75 -6.72 -3.94 -5.52
CA ASN A 75 -5.80 -4.34 -4.45
C ASN A 75 -4.59 -3.41 -4.34
N GLU A 76 -4.19 -2.77 -5.45
CA GLU A 76 -3.14 -1.76 -5.51
C GLU A 76 -3.34 -0.62 -4.51
N TYR A 77 -4.59 -0.19 -4.29
CA TYR A 77 -4.92 0.87 -3.35
C TYR A 77 -4.66 0.44 -1.91
N GLY A 78 -4.91 -0.83 -1.59
CA GLY A 78 -4.65 -1.41 -0.28
C GLY A 78 -3.16 -1.48 0.01
N LEU A 79 -2.36 -1.88 -0.98
CA LEU A 79 -0.90 -1.89 -0.88
C LEU A 79 -0.34 -0.48 -0.68
N ALA A 80 -0.78 0.47 -1.51
CA ALA A 80 -0.36 1.86 -1.40
C ALA A 80 -0.75 2.47 -0.06
N SER A 81 -1.99 2.24 0.40
CA SER A 81 -2.48 2.73 1.70
C SER A 81 -1.62 2.25 2.86
N LEU A 82 -1.28 0.95 2.89
CA LEU A 82 -0.46 0.39 3.97
C LEU A 82 1.00 0.83 3.88
N GLY A 83 1.56 0.92 2.68
CA GLY A 83 2.92 1.43 2.50
C GLY A 83 3.05 2.87 2.99
N LEU A 84 2.09 3.73 2.64
CA LEU A 84 2.04 5.11 3.11
C LEU A 84 1.82 5.20 4.62
N ALA A 85 0.95 4.36 5.18
CA ALA A 85 0.73 4.30 6.62
C ALA A 85 1.96 3.86 7.42
N LEU A 86 2.72 2.88 6.93
CA LEU A 86 3.98 2.45 7.54
C LEU A 86 5.04 3.56 7.55
N LEU A 87 5.04 4.40 6.51
CA LEU A 87 5.92 5.55 6.38
C LEU A 87 5.42 6.79 7.14
N GLY A 88 4.26 6.71 7.79
CA GLY A 88 3.66 7.82 8.53
C GLY A 88 3.15 8.96 7.65
N ASP A 89 2.81 8.69 6.39
CA ASP A 89 2.40 9.72 5.42
C ASP A 89 0.96 10.21 5.66
N ARG A 90 0.79 11.18 6.56
CA ARG A 90 -0.50 11.77 6.90
C ARG A 90 -1.13 12.58 5.77
N GLU A 91 -0.35 13.11 4.83
CA GLU A 91 -0.87 13.87 3.68
C GLU A 91 -1.76 13.01 2.76
N SER A 92 -1.66 11.69 2.85
CA SER A 92 -2.43 10.75 2.06
C SER A 92 -3.73 10.27 2.74
N LEU A 93 -4.06 10.76 3.94
CA LEU A 93 -5.25 10.32 4.69
C LEU A 93 -6.55 10.39 3.88
N GLU A 94 -6.81 11.52 3.22
CA GLU A 94 -8.03 11.68 2.41
C GLU A 94 -8.07 10.73 1.21
N ARG A 95 -6.92 10.44 0.60
CA ARG A 95 -6.81 9.45 -0.48
C ARG A 95 -7.18 8.06 0.01
N ILE A 96 -6.68 7.67 1.19
CA ILE A 96 -6.97 6.38 1.82
C ILE A 96 -8.44 6.28 2.22
N ARG A 97 -9.04 7.35 2.75
CA ARG A 97 -10.47 7.42 3.09
C ARG A 97 -11.36 7.25 1.85
N ALA A 98 -10.95 7.76 0.69
CA ALA A 98 -11.69 7.63 -0.56
C ALA A 98 -11.64 6.22 -1.19
N VAL A 99 -10.75 5.34 -0.73
CA VAL A 99 -10.62 3.98 -1.28
C VAL A 99 -11.89 3.16 -1.06
N SER A 100 -12.36 2.50 -2.13
CA SER A 100 -13.47 1.56 -2.08
C SER A 100 -13.12 0.32 -1.23
N PRO A 101 -13.93 -0.06 -0.22
CA PRO A 101 -13.65 -1.16 0.69
C PRO A 101 -14.02 -2.52 0.07
N ILE A 102 -13.35 -2.89 -1.01
CA ILE A 102 -13.50 -4.19 -1.68
C ILE A 102 -12.19 -4.97 -1.63
N ASN A 103 -12.27 -6.30 -1.76
CA ASN A 103 -11.10 -7.19 -1.82
C ASN A 103 -10.11 -6.90 -0.67
N LEU A 104 -8.81 -6.71 -0.97
CA LEU A 104 -7.78 -6.40 0.02
C LEU A 104 -8.09 -5.13 0.83
N ASN A 105 -8.77 -4.15 0.23
CA ASN A 105 -9.04 -2.85 0.84
C ASN A 105 -10.01 -2.95 2.02
N ARG A 106 -10.82 -4.00 2.13
CA ARG A 106 -11.64 -4.27 3.33
C ARG A 106 -10.80 -4.39 4.59
N THR A 107 -9.59 -4.93 4.46
CA THR A 107 -8.65 -5.12 5.56
C THR A 107 -7.61 -4.00 5.60
N ALA A 108 -7.04 -3.64 4.44
CA ALA A 108 -5.93 -2.71 4.35
C ALA A 108 -6.32 -1.27 4.73
N LYS A 109 -7.49 -0.79 4.29
CA LYS A 109 -7.96 0.57 4.56
C LYS A 109 -8.11 0.87 6.06
N PRO A 110 -8.91 0.13 6.85
CA PRO A 110 -9.06 0.43 8.27
C PRO A 110 -7.74 0.31 9.03
N LEU A 111 -6.87 -0.62 8.64
CA LEU A 111 -5.55 -0.77 9.24
C LEU A 111 -4.63 0.43 8.96
N ALA A 112 -4.63 0.92 7.71
CA ALA A 112 -3.86 2.10 7.33
C ALA A 112 -4.34 3.36 8.06
N LEU A 113 -5.66 3.55 8.18
CA LEU A 113 -6.24 4.68 8.91
C LEU A 113 -5.90 4.62 10.39
N ALA A 114 -6.05 3.46 11.05
CA ALA A 114 -5.69 3.29 12.45
C ALA A 114 -4.20 3.58 12.75
N LEU A 115 -3.31 3.35 11.78
CA LEU A 115 -1.89 3.69 11.90
C LEU A 115 -1.59 5.20 11.77
N LEU A 116 -2.43 5.95 11.05
CA LEU A 116 -2.18 7.35 10.69
C LEU A 116 -2.98 8.36 11.51
N GLU A 117 -4.20 7.99 11.93
CA GLU A 117 -5.15 8.86 12.64
C GLU A 117 -4.89 8.96 14.15
N GLU A 118 -4.04 8.09 14.71
CA GLU A 118 -3.69 8.11 16.13
C GLU A 118 -2.38 8.88 16.35
N ASP A 119 -2.47 9.90 17.22
CA ASP A 119 -1.35 10.54 17.95
C ASP A 119 -1.27 9.97 19.38
#